data_AF-A0A511Z305-F1
#
_entry.id   AF-A0A511Z305-F1
#
_cell.length_a   1.000
_cell.length_b   1.000
_cell.length_c   1.000
_cell.angle_alpha   90.00
_cell.angle_beta   90.00
_cell.angle_gamma   90.00
#
_symmetry.space_group_name_H-M   'P 1'
#
loop_
_entity.id
_entity.type
_entity.pdbx_description
1 polymer ?
#
loop_
_entity_poly.entity_id
_entity_poly.type
_entity_poly.pdbx_seq_one_letter_code
_entity_poly.pdbx_strand_id
1 'polypeptide(L)'
;MKKYEDYDRLEQMFFDEILEVVRKKHGGEPKELMEASTFFRRYEENPKYVQHYPPVYWADFIIDQMSHNRTKWGEHGESASF
;
A
#
# COMPACT_ATOMS: atom_id res chain seq x y z
N MET A 1 -4.07 -9.58 11.43
CA MET A 1 -4.11 -8.31 10.69
C MET A 1 -5.55 -8.10 10.29
N LYS A 2 -6.18 -7.00 10.72
CA LYS A 2 -7.57 -6.70 10.36
C LYS A 2 -7.71 -6.54 8.84
N LYS A 3 -8.86 -6.94 8.30
CA LYS A 3 -9.24 -6.69 6.90
C LYS A 3 -9.81 -5.28 6.75
N TYR A 4 -9.84 -4.77 5.52
CA TYR A 4 -10.44 -3.48 5.19
C TYR A 4 -11.87 -3.31 5.76
N GLU A 5 -12.66 -4.39 5.78
CA GLU A 5 -14.05 -4.37 6.27
C GLU A 5 -14.18 -4.28 7.80
N ASP A 6 -13.09 -4.47 8.56
CA ASP A 6 -13.07 -4.45 10.03
C ASP A 6 -12.90 -3.03 10.62
N TYR A 7 -12.73 -2.01 9.77
CA TYR A 7 -12.54 -0.61 10.15
C TYR A 7 -13.85 0.17 10.17
N ASP A 8 -13.91 1.23 10.98
CA ASP A 8 -15.09 2.09 11.06
C ASP A 8 -15.30 2.90 9.77
N ARG A 9 -16.45 3.56 9.68
CA ARG A 9 -16.85 4.28 8.46
C ARG A 9 -15.91 5.45 8.11
N LEU A 10 -15.37 6.16 9.10
CA LEU A 10 -14.47 7.28 8.86
C LEU A 10 -13.10 6.78 8.40
N GLU A 11 -12.62 5.69 9.00
CA GLU A 11 -11.41 5.00 8.58
C GLU A 11 -11.54 4.49 7.13
N GLN A 12 -12.67 3.89 6.78
CA GLN A 12 -12.97 3.42 5.42
C GLN A 12 -12.97 4.57 4.41
N MET A 13 -13.57 5.72 4.73
CA MET A 13 -13.56 6.90 3.84
C MET A 13 -12.12 7.36 3.55
N PHE A 14 -11.26 7.41 4.57
CA PHE A 14 -9.86 7.77 4.37
C PHE A 14 -9.12 6.74 3.50
N PHE A 15 -9.37 5.45 3.71
CA PHE A 15 -8.77 4.40 2.90
C PHE A 15 -9.27 4.44 1.45
N ASP A 16 -10.54 4.73 1.22
CA ASP A 16 -11.12 4.90 -0.12
C ASP A 16 -10.46 6.03 -0.89
N GLU A 17 -10.16 7.16 -0.24
CA GLU A 17 -9.39 8.24 -0.86
C GLU A 17 -7.99 7.77 -1.28
N ILE A 18 -7.31 6.98 -0.47
CA ILE A 18 -6.01 6.40 -0.84
C ILE A 18 -6.17 5.47 -2.03
N LEU A 19 -7.15 4.56 -2.00
CA LEU A 19 -7.40 3.60 -3.08
C LEU A 19 -7.72 4.31 -4.40
N GLU A 20 -8.48 5.40 -4.36
CA GLU A 20 -8.78 6.22 -5.54
C GLU A 20 -7.49 6.82 -6.12
N VAL A 21 -6.60 7.37 -5.29
CA VAL A 21 -5.32 7.91 -5.76
C VAL A 21 -4.42 6.81 -6.32
N VAL A 22 -4.33 5.65 -5.67
CA VAL A 22 -3.57 4.49 -6.18
C VAL A 22 -4.09 4.07 -7.55
N ARG A 23 -5.41 3.94 -7.70
CA ARG A 23 -6.04 3.58 -8.97
C ARG A 23 -5.74 4.58 -10.08
N LYS A 24 -5.78 5.88 -9.77
CA LYS A 24 -5.47 6.96 -10.73
C LYS A 24 -4.01 6.96 -11.16
N LYS A 25 -3.07 6.65 -10.25
CA LYS A 25 -1.62 6.71 -10.52
C LYS A 25 -1.05 5.43 -11.15
N HIS A 26 -1.46 4.27 -10.65
CA HIS A 26 -0.86 2.97 -11.01
C HIS A 26 -1.81 2.08 -11.81
N GLY A 27 -3.12 2.32 -11.75
CA GLY A 27 -4.12 1.41 -12.31
C GLY A 27 -4.16 0.07 -11.57
N GLY A 28 -4.81 -0.93 -12.19
CA GLY A 28 -4.99 -2.26 -11.60
C GLY A 28 -5.98 -2.29 -10.44
N GLU A 29 -5.81 -3.27 -9.54
CA GLU A 29 -6.64 -3.47 -8.35
C GLU A 29 -5.99 -2.80 -7.12
N PRO A 30 -6.39 -1.57 -6.77
CA PRO A 30 -5.74 -0.79 -5.70
C PRO A 30 -5.91 -1.44 -4.31
N LYS A 31 -6.99 -2.19 -4.11
CA LYS A 31 -7.28 -2.86 -2.84
C LYS A 31 -6.26 -3.97 -2.56
N GLU A 32 -5.95 -4.79 -3.57
CA GLU A 32 -4.93 -5.83 -3.46
C GLU A 32 -3.54 -5.23 -3.19
N LEU A 33 -3.21 -4.10 -3.83
CA LEU A 33 -1.94 -3.39 -3.59
C LEU A 33 -1.88 -2.85 -2.16
N MET A 34 -2.96 -2.28 -1.64
CA MET A 34 -3.00 -1.79 -0.27
C MET A 34 -2.91 -2.94 0.74
N GLU A 35 -3.62 -4.04 0.53
CA GLU A 35 -3.60 -5.24 1.39
C GLU A 35 -2.23 -5.94 1.40
N ALA A 36 -1.53 -5.96 0.26
CA ALA A 36 -0.18 -6.52 0.17
C ALA A 36 0.91 -5.59 0.74
N SER A 37 0.60 -4.29 0.92
CA SER A 37 1.54 -3.31 1.48
C SER A 37 1.63 -3.40 3.00
N THR A 38 2.58 -2.69 3.61
CA THR A 38 2.64 -2.56 5.07
C THR A 38 1.75 -1.44 5.63
N PHE A 39 0.86 -0.86 4.81
CA PHE A 39 -0.02 0.24 5.20
C PHE A 39 -0.89 -0.10 6.42
N PHE A 40 -1.68 -1.17 6.37
CA PHE A 40 -2.58 -1.52 7.48
C PHE A 40 -1.83 -1.81 8.78
N ARG A 41 -0.64 -2.42 8.69
CA ARG A 41 0.21 -2.63 9.87
C ARG A 41 0.64 -1.30 10.49
N ARG A 42 1.05 -0.32 9.67
CA ARG A 42 1.40 1.02 10.16
C ARG A 42 0.20 1.74 10.77
N TYR A 43 -0.99 1.52 10.20
CA TYR A 43 -2.24 2.06 10.73
C TYR A 43 -2.57 1.46 12.10
N GLU A 44 -2.47 0.14 12.26
CA GLU A 44 -2.66 -0.56 13.55
C GLU A 44 -1.61 -0.15 14.59
N GLU A 45 -0.34 0.05 14.19
CA GLU A 45 0.75 0.44 15.08
C GLU A 45 0.67 1.90 15.54
N ASN A 46 0.33 2.83 14.64
CA ASN A 46 0.22 4.26 14.96
C ASN A 46 -0.78 5.00 14.06
N PRO A 47 -2.09 4.94 14.38
CA PRO A 47 -3.13 5.52 13.51
C PRO A 47 -3.03 7.05 13.43
N LYS A 48 -2.57 7.72 14.50
CA LYS A 48 -2.36 9.18 14.51
C LYS A 48 -1.27 9.61 13.54
N TYR A 49 -0.18 8.83 13.45
CA TYR A 49 0.85 9.07 12.45
C TYR A 49 0.28 8.89 11.04
N VAL A 50 -0.52 7.85 10.80
CA VAL A 50 -1.11 7.61 9.48
C VAL A 50 -2.07 8.72 9.07
N GLN A 51 -2.97 9.14 9.95
CA GLN A 51 -3.94 10.21 9.70
C GLN A 51 -3.30 11.61 9.65
N HIS A 52 -2.06 11.77 10.09
CA HIS A 52 -1.34 13.04 9.96
C HIS A 52 -0.93 13.35 8.51
N TYR A 53 -0.71 12.31 7.69
CA TYR A 53 -0.32 12.47 6.30
C TYR A 53 -1.53 12.39 5.37
N PRO A 54 -1.53 13.16 4.27
CA PRO A 54 -2.62 13.14 3.31
C PRO A 54 -2.69 11.81 2.56
N PRO A 55 -3.85 11.43 2.01
CA PRO A 55 -4.03 10.17 1.25
C PRO A 55 -3.01 9.97 0.13
N VAL A 56 -2.59 11.05 -0.54
CA VAL A 56 -1.59 11.01 -1.63
C VAL A 56 -0.24 10.45 -1.18
N TYR A 57 0.20 10.75 0.04
CA TYR A 57 1.46 10.25 0.61
C TYR A 57 1.41 8.73 0.73
N TRP A 58 0.30 8.21 1.24
CA TRP A 58 0.10 6.77 1.42
C TRP A 58 -0.07 6.04 0.09
N ALA A 59 -0.71 6.67 -0.90
CA ALA A 59 -0.79 6.12 -2.23
C ALA A 59 0.59 5.96 -2.88
N ASP A 60 1.44 6.98 -2.79
CA ASP A 60 2.83 6.90 -3.28
C ASP A 60 3.63 5.84 -2.53
N PHE A 61 3.50 5.76 -1.20
CA PHE A 61 4.12 4.74 -0.38
C PHE A 61 3.72 3.31 -0.80
N ILE A 62 2.44 3.05 -1.03
CA ILE A 62 1.92 1.75 -1.45
C ILE A 62 2.47 1.36 -2.83
N ILE A 63 2.44 2.28 -3.79
CA ILE A 63 2.94 2.06 -5.15
C ILE A 63 4.46 1.81 -5.14
N ASP A 64 5.20 2.57 -4.35
CA ASP A 64 6.65 2.44 -4.21
C ASP A 64 7.04 1.09 -3.64
N GLN A 65 6.35 0.63 -2.57
CA GLN A 65 6.59 -0.68 -2.01
C GLN A 65 6.38 -1.79 -3.03
N MET A 66 5.34 -1.71 -3.85
CA MET A 66 5.04 -2.76 -4.84
C MET A 66 6.01 -2.76 -6.02
N SER A 67 6.48 -1.58 -6.41
CA SER A 67 7.51 -1.43 -7.43
C SER A 67 8.83 -2.06 -6.97
N HIS A 68 9.23 -1.84 -5.72
CA HIS A 68 10.47 -2.36 -5.15
C HIS A 68 10.37 -3.83 -4.69
N ASN A 69 9.18 -4.33 -4.35
CA ASN A 69 8.99 -5.73 -3.99
C ASN A 69 9.00 -6.65 -5.23
N ARG A 70 8.72 -6.11 -6.43
CA ARG A 70 8.92 -6.82 -7.71
C ARG A 70 10.40 -7.10 -8.00
N THR A 71 11.30 -6.20 -7.60
CA THR A 71 12.75 -6.39 -7.80
C THR A 71 13.32 -7.48 -6.89
N LYS A 72 12.77 -7.68 -5.68
CA LYS A 72 13.29 -8.69 -4.73
C LYS A 72 12.92 -10.14 -5.06
N TRP A 73 11.97 -10.39 -5.95
CA TRP A 73 11.62 -11.75 -6.40
C TRP A 73 11.79 -11.97 -7.92
N GLY A 74 12.30 -10.95 -8.63
CA GLY A 74 12.61 -11.01 -10.07
C GLY A 74 14.10 -11.16 -10.41
N GLU A 75 15.02 -11.05 -9.44
CA GLU A 75 16.48 -11.16 -9.65
C GLU A 75 17.10 -12.32 -8.86
N HIS A 76 16.51 -13.51 -8.94
CA HIS A 76 17.21 -14.76 -8.60
C HIS A 76 17.15 -15.74 -9.78
N GLY A 77 17.37 -15.19 -10.97
CA GLY A 77 17.36 -15.94 -12.22
C GLY A 77 18.09 -15.22 -13.32
N GLU A 78 19.37 -14.90 -13.13
CA GLU A 78 20.35 -14.99 -14.22
C GLU A 78 21.77 -15.04 -13.66
N SER A 79 22.42 -16.17 -13.97
CA SER A 79 23.81 -16.46 -13.70
C SER A 79 24.73 -15.45 -14.41
N ALA A 80 25.71 -14.91 -13.70
CA ALA A 80 26.96 -14.48 -14.32
C ALA A 80 28.10 -15.22 -13.63
N SER A 81 28.53 -16.29 -14.28
CA SER A 81 29.83 -16.90 -14.08
C SER A 81 30.92 -15.86 -14.34
N PHE A 82 31.91 -15.78 -13.45
CA PHE A 82 33.28 -15.37 -13.76
C PHE A 82 34.24 -16.24 -12.95
#